data_AF-A0A9D2T9S8-F1
#
_entry.id   AF-A0A9D2T9S8-F1
#
_cell.length_a   1.000
_cell.length_b   1.000
_cell.length_c   1.000
_cell.angle_alpha   90.00
_cell.angle_beta   90.00
_cell.angle_gamma   90.00
#
_symmetry.space_group_name_H-M   'P 1'
#
loop_
_entity.id
_entity.type
_entity.pdbx_description
1 polymer ?
#
loop_
_entity_poly.entity_id
_entity_poly.type
_entity_poly.pdbx_seq_one_letter_code
_entity_poly.pdbx_strand_id
1 'polypeptide(L)'
;MKKWVCTVCGYVHEGEQPPEKCPTCGVPAEKFKEMAGEREWAAEHVVGVAQGVSEDILADLRANFEGECSEVGMYLAMARVAHREGYPEIGLYWEKAAYEEAEHAA
;
A
#
# COMPACT_ATOMS: atom_id res chain seq x y z
N MET A 1 -10.17 12.33 -29.05
CA MET A 1 -9.77 13.37 -28.09
C MET A 1 -9.06 12.67 -26.95
N LYS A 2 -7.77 12.99 -26.74
CA LYS A 2 -6.97 12.34 -25.70
C LYS A 2 -7.35 12.87 -24.32
N LYS A 3 -7.12 12.05 -23.30
CA LYS A 3 -7.28 12.44 -21.89
C LYS A 3 -5.93 12.37 -21.20
N TRP A 4 -5.63 13.38 -20.41
CA TRP A 4 -4.38 13.52 -19.67
C TRP A 4 -4.72 13.61 -18.19
N VAL A 5 -4.19 12.69 -17.38
CA VAL A 5 -4.38 12.71 -15.93
C VAL A 5 -3.12 13.22 -15.24
N CYS A 6 -3.30 14.17 -14.33
CA CYS A 6 -2.23 14.62 -13.44
C CYS A 6 -1.88 13.50 -12.46
N THR A 7 -0.63 13.04 -12.44
CA THR A 7 -0.15 11.96 -11.57
C THR A 7 0.00 12.37 -10.10
N VAL A 8 -0.20 13.65 -9.79
CA VAL A 8 -0.07 14.21 -8.43
C VAL A 8 -1.43 14.41 -7.76
N CYS A 9 -2.43 14.92 -8.48
CA CYS A 9 -3.74 15.26 -7.89
C CYS A 9 -4.95 14.66 -8.62
N GLY A 10 -4.73 13.90 -9.70
CA GLY A 10 -5.80 13.23 -10.45
C GLY A 10 -6.65 14.13 -11.36
N TYR A 11 -6.31 15.42 -11.54
CA TYR A 11 -7.02 16.30 -12.49
C TYR A 11 -6.95 15.73 -13.92
N VAL A 12 -8.10 15.65 -14.60
CA VAL A 12 -8.21 15.15 -15.97
C VAL A 12 -8.40 16.31 -16.94
N HIS A 13 -7.50 16.44 -17.91
CA HIS A 13 -7.60 17.36 -19.03
C HIS A 13 -7.98 16.61 -20.32
N GLU A 14 -8.94 17.12 -21.08
CA GLU A 14 -9.28 16.57 -22.40
C GLU A 14 -8.74 17.50 -23.50
N GLY A 15 -7.85 16.99 -24.35
CA GLY A 15 -7.16 17.79 -25.37
C GLY A 15 -6.03 17.01 -26.04
N GLU A 16 -5.50 17.51 -27.16
CA GLU A 16 -4.42 16.83 -27.90
C GLU A 16 -3.08 16.83 -27.14
N GLN A 17 -2.86 17.79 -26.23
CA GLN A 17 -1.68 17.92 -25.39
C GLN A 17 -2.07 18.24 -23.95
N PRO A 18 -1.26 17.88 -22.93
CA PRO A 18 -1.52 18.27 -21.55
C PRO A 18 -1.33 19.78 -21.36
N PRO A 19 -1.98 20.41 -20.37
CA PRO A 19 -1.78 21.82 -20.08
C PRO A 19 -0.36 22.08 -19.54
N GLU A 20 0.21 23.27 -19.80
CA GLU A 20 1.56 23.64 -19.32
C GLU A 20 1.72 23.50 -17.80
N LYS A 21 0.65 23.81 -17.06
CA LYS A 21 0.56 23.64 -15.61
C LYS A 21 -0.80 23.06 -15.23
N CYS A 22 -0.80 22.16 -14.24
CA CYS A 22 -2.04 21.64 -13.68
C CYS A 22 -2.84 22.80 -13.02
N PRO A 23 -4.11 23.02 -13.39
CA PRO A 23 -4.93 24.09 -12.79
C PRO A 23 -5.30 23.82 -11.33
N THR A 24 -5.15 22.58 -10.84
CA THR A 24 -5.51 22.18 -9.47
C THR A 24 -4.32 22.26 -8.52
N CYS A 25 -3.15 21.71 -8.87
CA CYS A 25 -1.99 21.63 -7.98
C CYS A 25 -0.73 22.37 -8.50
N GLY A 26 -0.76 22.94 -9.71
CA GLY A 26 0.31 23.78 -10.23
C GLY A 26 1.56 23.05 -10.75
N VAL A 27 1.59 21.72 -10.73
CA VAL A 27 2.71 20.93 -11.27
C VAL A 27 2.83 21.06 -12.79
N PRO A 28 4.04 20.92 -13.37
CA PRO A 28 4.25 21.08 -14.81
C PRO A 28 3.60 19.96 -15.64
N ALA A 29 3.44 20.22 -16.95
CA ALA A 29 2.90 19.28 -17.94
C ALA A 29 3.55 17.88 -17.91
N GLU A 30 4.83 17.78 -17.53
CA GLU A 30 5.59 16.53 -17.39
C GLU A 30 4.98 15.56 -16.37
N LYS A 31 4.16 16.06 -15.44
CA LYS A 31 3.42 15.25 -14.46
C LYS A 31 2.05 14.80 -14.95
N PHE A 32 1.76 14.93 -16.25
CA PHE A 32 0.57 14.35 -16.86
C PHE A 32 0.90 13.05 -17.60
N LYS A 33 0.08 12.01 -17.39
CA LYS A 33 0.11 10.76 -18.15
C LYS A 33 -1.09 10.74 -19.10
N GLU A 34 -0.87 10.37 -20.37
CA GLU A 34 -1.97 10.11 -21.30
C GLU A 34 -2.72 8.86 -20.80
N MET A 35 -4.04 8.96 -20.63
CA MET A 35 -4.92 7.84 -20.31
C MET A 35 -5.20 7.07 -21.61
N ALA A 36 -4.18 6.40 -22.15
CA ALA A 36 -4.28 5.53 -23.32
C ALA A 36 -4.41 4.07 -22.86
N GLY A 37 -5.48 3.38 -23.25
CA GLY A 37 -5.66 1.94 -22.98
C GLY A 37 -7.03 1.54 -22.44
N GLU A 38 -7.18 0.25 -22.12
CA GLU A 38 -8.31 -0.30 -21.36
C GLU A 38 -8.27 0.18 -19.90
N ARG A 39 -9.40 0.08 -19.19
CA ARG A 39 -9.55 0.61 -17.83
C ARG A 39 -8.51 -0.02 -16.88
N GLU A 40 -7.48 0.74 -16.50
CA GLU A 40 -6.57 0.42 -15.37
C GLU A 40 -7.30 0.66 -14.04
N TRP A 41 -6.99 -0.12 -13.00
CA TRP A 41 -7.57 0.09 -11.68
C TRP A 41 -6.94 1.32 -11.02
N ALA A 42 -7.73 2.07 -10.25
CA ALA A 42 -7.24 3.26 -9.55
C ALA A 42 -6.15 2.96 -8.51
N ALA A 43 -6.11 1.72 -8.01
CA ALA A 43 -5.06 1.21 -7.15
C ALA A 43 -4.73 -0.22 -7.61
N GLU A 44 -3.54 -0.39 -8.18
CA GLU A 44 -3.00 -1.69 -8.56
C GLU A 44 -1.87 -2.08 -7.61
N HIS A 45 -1.88 -3.33 -7.14
CA HIS A 45 -0.74 -3.89 -6.43
C HIS A 45 0.38 -4.19 -7.43
N VAL A 46 1.35 -3.28 -7.52
CA VAL A 46 2.51 -3.43 -8.39
C VAL A 46 3.65 -4.07 -7.62
N VAL A 47 3.97 -5.32 -7.97
CA VAL A 47 5.11 -6.04 -7.37
C VAL A 47 6.41 -5.37 -7.78
N GLY A 48 7.30 -5.14 -6.81
CA GLY A 48 8.63 -4.56 -7.06
C GLY A 48 8.68 -3.05 -7.15
N VAL A 49 7.61 -2.33 -6.75
CA VAL A 49 7.57 -0.85 -6.75
C VAL A 49 8.70 -0.21 -5.92
N ALA A 50 9.23 -0.92 -4.93
CA ALA A 50 10.34 -0.48 -4.10
C ALA A 50 11.73 -0.71 -4.76
N GLN A 51 11.82 -1.24 -5.97
CA GLN A 51 13.12 -1.49 -6.61
C GLN A 51 13.84 -0.17 -6.93
N GLY A 52 15.06 -0.02 -6.40
CA GLY A 52 15.89 1.17 -6.63
C GLY A 52 15.55 2.38 -5.77
N VAL A 53 14.67 2.22 -4.77
CA VAL A 53 14.51 3.24 -3.70
C VAL A 53 15.77 3.29 -2.83
N SER A 54 15.90 4.35 -2.03
CA SER A 54 17.05 4.58 -1.17
C SER A 54 17.17 3.54 -0.05
N GLU A 55 18.40 3.36 0.46
CA GLU A 55 18.71 2.32 1.45
C GLU A 55 17.96 2.51 2.78
N ASP A 56 17.66 3.74 3.16
CA ASP A 56 16.83 4.09 4.33
C ASP A 56 15.40 3.56 4.17
N ILE A 57 14.76 3.77 3.02
CA ILE A 57 13.42 3.25 2.72
C ILE A 57 13.44 1.71 2.73
N LEU A 58 14.48 1.09 2.17
CA LEU A 58 14.60 -0.37 2.21
C LEU A 58 14.81 -0.91 3.63
N ALA A 59 15.52 -0.17 4.48
CA ALA A 59 15.71 -0.54 5.88
C ALA A 59 14.39 -0.46 6.65
N ASP A 60 13.60 0.60 6.46
CA ASP A 60 12.30 0.76 7.09
C ASP A 60 11.31 -0.33 6.64
N LEU A 61 11.27 -0.66 5.34
CA LEU A 61 10.42 -1.74 4.83
C LEU A 61 10.79 -3.10 5.44
N ARG A 62 12.09 -3.37 5.62
CA ARG A 62 12.56 -4.59 6.29
C ARG A 62 12.19 -4.60 7.77
N ALA A 63 12.35 -3.47 8.46
CA ALA A 63 11.99 -3.34 9.86
C ALA A 63 10.49 -3.56 10.08
N ASN A 64 9.63 -3.03 9.20
CA ASN A 64 8.20 -3.31 9.22
C ASN A 64 7.93 -4.81 9.03
N PHE A 65 8.49 -5.43 7.98
CA PHE A 65 8.33 -6.87 7.74
C PHE A 65 8.76 -7.73 8.93
N GLU A 66 9.92 -7.43 9.54
CA GLU A 66 10.42 -8.12 10.73
C GLU A 66 9.50 -7.91 11.95
N GLY A 67 8.93 -6.70 12.10
CA GLY A 67 7.94 -6.36 13.10
C GLY A 67 6.68 -7.21 12.96
N GLU A 68 6.01 -7.14 11.82
CA GLU A 68 4.78 -7.90 11.52
C GLU A 68 5.01 -9.41 11.73
N CYS A 69 6.13 -9.95 11.22
CA CYS A 69 6.50 -11.36 11.42
C CYS A 69 6.68 -11.74 12.91
N SER A 70 7.23 -10.82 13.71
CA SER A 70 7.40 -11.04 15.15
C SER A 70 6.06 -10.99 15.89
N GLU A 71 5.15 -10.14 15.45
CA GLU A 71 3.80 -10.03 16.01
C GLU A 71 2.98 -11.30 15.80
N VAL A 72 3.12 -12.01 14.67
CA VAL A 72 2.51 -13.33 14.46
C VAL A 72 2.84 -14.28 15.63
N GLY A 73 4.13 -14.41 15.95
CA GLY A 73 4.59 -15.28 17.04
C GLY A 73 4.08 -14.81 18.42
N MET A 74 4.08 -13.51 18.65
CA MET A 74 3.58 -12.90 19.88
C MET A 74 2.08 -13.20 20.07
N TYR A 75 1.25 -12.95 19.07
CA TYR A 75 -0.19 -13.16 19.15
C TYR A 75 -0.55 -14.64 19.31
N LEU A 76 0.15 -15.57 18.64
CA LEU A 76 -0.04 -17.00 18.89
C LEU A 76 0.31 -17.40 20.32
N ALA A 77 1.37 -16.81 20.91
CA ALA A 77 1.72 -17.06 22.30
C ALA A 77 0.65 -16.51 23.26
N MET A 78 0.14 -15.30 23.00
CA MET A 78 -0.94 -14.67 23.76
C MET A 78 -2.25 -15.48 23.67
N ALA A 79 -2.61 -15.96 22.48
CA ALA A 79 -3.76 -16.84 22.26
C ALA A 79 -3.66 -18.09 23.15
N ARG A 80 -2.49 -18.73 23.16
CA ARG A 80 -2.22 -19.93 23.98
C ARG A 80 -2.32 -19.65 25.48
N VAL A 81 -2.00 -18.44 25.93
CA VAL A 81 -2.19 -18.05 27.35
C VAL A 81 -3.67 -17.84 27.63
N ALA A 82 -4.40 -17.09 26.79
CA ALA A 82 -5.82 -16.84 26.95
C ALA A 82 -6.65 -18.15 27.03
N HIS A 83 -6.35 -19.12 26.17
CA HIS A 83 -6.98 -20.44 26.25
C HIS A 83 -6.69 -21.18 27.56
N ARG A 84 -5.47 -21.08 28.10
CA ARG A 84 -5.09 -21.71 29.37
C ARG A 84 -5.75 -21.07 30.59
N GLU A 85 -6.04 -19.78 30.52
CA GLU A 85 -6.74 -19.03 31.57
C GLU A 85 -8.27 -19.17 31.48
N GLY A 86 -8.78 -19.83 30.43
CA GLY A 86 -10.20 -20.08 30.25
C GLY A 86 -10.95 -18.96 29.52
N TYR A 87 -10.26 -18.16 28.71
CA TYR A 87 -10.82 -17.10 27.86
C TYR A 87 -10.80 -17.48 26.38
N PRO A 88 -11.68 -18.39 25.91
CA PRO A 88 -11.61 -18.92 24.56
C PRO A 88 -11.88 -17.88 23.47
N GLU A 89 -12.78 -16.92 23.69
CA GLU A 89 -13.07 -15.87 22.70
C GLU A 89 -11.88 -14.93 22.49
N ILE A 90 -11.13 -14.64 23.57
CA ILE A 90 -9.91 -13.84 23.52
C ILE A 90 -8.81 -14.61 22.79
N GLY A 91 -8.68 -15.91 23.06
CA GLY A 91 -7.74 -16.78 22.35
C GLY A 91 -7.99 -16.80 20.85
N LEU A 92 -9.23 -16.99 20.43
CA LEU A 92 -9.63 -16.96 19.01
C LEU A 92 -9.37 -15.61 18.34
N TYR A 93 -9.57 -14.50 19.08
CA TYR A 93 -9.23 -13.19 18.55
C TYR A 93 -7.73 -13.04 18.30
N TRP A 94 -6.88 -13.48 19.24
CA TRP A 94 -5.43 -13.42 19.06
C TRP A 94 -4.93 -14.33 17.93
N GLU A 95 -5.53 -15.50 17.73
CA GLU A 95 -5.24 -16.32 16.54
C GLU A 95 -5.58 -15.58 15.25
N LYS A 96 -6.72 -14.89 15.20
CA LYS A 96 -7.11 -14.09 14.05
C LYS A 96 -6.15 -12.91 13.81
N ALA A 97 -5.78 -12.19 14.86
CA ALA A 97 -4.79 -11.11 14.78
C ALA A 97 -3.46 -11.62 14.21
N ALA A 98 -2.99 -12.79 14.66
CA ALA A 98 -1.79 -13.41 14.10
C ALA A 98 -1.87 -13.67 12.59
N TYR A 99 -3.04 -14.04 12.07
CA TYR A 99 -3.25 -14.17 10.63
C TYR A 99 -3.30 -12.83 9.91
N GLU A 100 -3.86 -11.79 10.53
CA GLU A 100 -3.87 -10.43 9.97
C GLU A 100 -2.44 -9.89 9.83
N GLU A 101 -1.58 -10.05 10.83
CA GLU A 101 -0.16 -9.63 10.71
C GLU A 101 0.63 -10.48 9.71
N ALA A 102 0.27 -11.76 9.54
CA ALA A 102 0.86 -12.59 8.50
C ALA A 102 0.55 -12.07 7.09
N GLU A 103 -0.65 -11.50 6.89
CA GLU A 103 -1.02 -10.84 5.63
C GLU A 103 -0.35 -9.47 5.47
N HIS A 104 -0.13 -8.72 6.56
CA HIS A 104 0.66 -7.47 6.51
C HIS A 104 2.12 -7.72 6.11
N ALA A 105 2.67 -8.88 6.47
CA ALA A 105 4.03 -9.28 6.10
C ALA A 105 4.16 -9.91 4.70
N ALA A 106 3.07 -10.13 3.96
CA ALA A 106 3.06 -10.84 2.67
C ALA A 106 3.37 -9.93 1.46
#